data_AF-A0A7S0YP72-F1
#
_entry.id   AF-A0A7S0YP72-F1
#
_cell.length_a   1.000
_cell.length_b   1.000
_cell.length_c   1.000
_cell.angle_alpha   90.00
_cell.angle_beta   90.00
_cell.angle_gamma   90.00
#
_symmetry.space_group_name_H-M   'P 1'
#
loop_
_entity.id
_entity.type
_entity.pdbx_description
1 polymer ?
#
loop_
_entity_poly.entity_id
_entity_poly.type
_entity_poly.pdbx_seq_one_letter_code
_entity_poly.pdbx_strand_id
1 'polypeptide(L)'
;MARPSSISPPDEGLGTFQAVRREPGGSSKRLRLIGAVMFLGACVALVFQGARRGMAGRSEAILLQQGDTQAMISQLAQEEVTRRVAQQAAAGLPVAAVEMAQSLASNSSSIEFDCSRKAAYVLLQTSFASIAANTSKENATLYAKEALLSAAAAEAKAKWLASAAKYSDAKAAYGSAKSAAEYARGKYSDFESAVTTGQKQWDALKPKYDEEADQISSVLPVIEELIAELTKGSAEKAEPQQLAAVRTKVSQLALPEHDKRMAAQMDVLRAVMLKADSKGAMKAALKVVQGLLDTMKGRKTEIADTLAKMEKGLSDSKIGLKTWEEKVVDLSDAEEKNKNTMDTEGLVKATLSGKASVAKEEYEDFHATFLDDIARFERELAALSTIDGKLSEAVVACA
;
A
#
# COMPACT_ATOMS: atom_id res chain seq x y z
N MET A 1 28.57 -5.03 48.61
CA MET A 1 27.23 -4.41 48.67
C MET A 1 26.77 -4.16 47.25
N ALA A 2 25.49 -4.44 46.97
CA ALA A 2 24.73 -4.20 45.74
C ALA A 2 25.09 -5.02 44.48
N ARG A 3 24.30 -6.08 44.25
CA ARG A 3 24.00 -6.65 42.93
C ARG A 3 23.02 -5.73 42.17
N PRO A 4 22.98 -5.83 40.84
CA PRO A 4 21.70 -5.92 40.13
C PRO A 4 21.73 -7.15 39.19
N SER A 5 20.90 -8.17 39.43
CA SER A 5 19.53 -8.28 38.88
C SER A 5 19.52 -8.48 37.36
N SER A 6 19.92 -9.68 36.93
CA SER A 6 19.67 -10.20 35.59
C SER A 6 18.18 -10.54 35.48
N ILE A 7 17.46 -9.79 34.63
CA ILE A 7 16.08 -10.08 34.24
C ILE A 7 16.14 -11.09 33.10
N SER A 8 15.45 -12.22 33.30
CA SER A 8 15.26 -13.31 32.36
C SER A 8 14.52 -12.86 31.09
N PRO A 9 14.86 -13.40 29.91
CA PRO A 9 14.04 -13.26 28.71
C PRO A 9 12.80 -14.17 28.79
N PRO A 10 11.66 -13.77 28.19
CA PRO A 10 10.49 -14.64 28.09
C PRO A 10 10.72 -15.76 27.07
N ASP A 11 10.40 -16.98 27.50
CA ASP A 11 10.23 -18.18 26.68
C ASP A 11 9.22 -17.93 25.55
N GLU A 12 9.72 -17.68 24.33
CA GLU A 12 8.94 -17.88 23.12
C GLU A 12 9.13 -19.31 22.63
N GLY A 13 8.03 -20.06 22.70
CA GLY A 13 7.92 -21.44 22.28
C GLY A 13 8.31 -21.64 20.82
N LEU A 14 9.56 -22.07 20.62
CA LEU A 14 10.00 -22.77 19.42
C LEU A 14 9.23 -24.09 19.34
N GLY A 15 8.17 -24.08 18.54
CA GLY A 15 7.46 -25.26 18.10
C GLY A 15 8.44 -26.24 17.47
N THR A 16 8.74 -27.29 18.21
CA THR A 16 9.40 -28.49 17.71
C THR A 16 8.50 -29.11 16.65
N PHE A 17 8.89 -28.95 15.38
CA PHE A 17 8.41 -29.77 14.28
C PHE A 17 8.85 -31.21 14.53
N GLN A 18 8.06 -31.95 15.33
CA GLN A 18 8.14 -33.40 15.37
C GLN A 18 7.56 -33.92 14.05
N ALA A 19 8.46 -34.39 13.20
CA ALA A 19 8.16 -35.26 12.08
C ALA A 19 7.47 -36.54 12.61
N VAL A 20 6.15 -36.58 12.52
CA VAL A 20 5.38 -37.81 12.72
C VAL A 20 5.54 -38.67 11.46
N ARG A 21 6.45 -39.65 11.57
CA ARG A 21 6.44 -40.87 10.75
C ARG A 21 5.01 -41.43 10.72
N ARG A 22 4.37 -41.41 9.56
CA ARG A 22 3.26 -42.31 9.26
C ARG A 22 3.84 -43.57 8.62
N GLU A 23 3.89 -44.65 9.40
CA GLU A 23 3.86 -45.98 8.82
C GLU A 23 2.41 -46.46 8.62
N PRO A 24 2.15 -47.29 7.59
CA PRO A 24 0.82 -47.61 7.12
C PRO A 24 0.32 -48.94 7.73
N GLY A 25 -0.92 -48.99 8.18
CA GLY A 25 -1.54 -50.27 8.53
C GLY A 25 -2.88 -50.15 9.25
N GLY A 26 -3.93 -50.72 8.65
CA GLY A 26 -5.23 -50.98 9.30
C GLY A 26 -6.42 -50.33 8.58
N SER A 27 -6.68 -50.66 7.31
CA SER A 27 -7.63 -51.73 6.92
C SER A 27 -9.12 -51.37 7.16
N SER A 28 -9.84 -50.86 6.16
CA SER A 28 -10.35 -51.57 4.96
C SER A 28 -11.79 -52.11 5.10
N LYS A 29 -12.77 -51.26 5.41
CA LYS A 29 -14.20 -51.60 5.14
C LYS A 29 -15.07 -50.48 4.56
N ARG A 30 -14.65 -49.20 4.61
CA ARG A 30 -15.45 -48.08 4.06
C ARG A 30 -15.05 -47.61 2.66
N LEU A 31 -13.90 -48.05 2.15
CA LEU A 31 -13.39 -47.65 0.83
C LEU A 31 -13.79 -48.59 -0.34
N ARG A 32 -14.41 -49.75 -0.07
CA ARG A 32 -14.84 -50.68 -1.11
C ARG A 32 -16.26 -50.46 -1.65
N LEU A 33 -17.06 -49.59 -1.01
CA LEU A 33 -18.41 -49.27 -1.50
C LEU A 33 -18.47 -48.00 -2.36
N ILE A 34 -17.50 -47.09 -2.22
CA ILE A 34 -17.46 -45.83 -2.98
C ILE A 34 -16.74 -46.00 -4.33
N GLY A 35 -15.84 -46.99 -4.44
CA GLY A 35 -15.03 -47.23 -5.65
C GLY A 35 -15.77 -47.87 -6.85
N ALA A 36 -16.97 -48.41 -6.65
CA ALA A 36 -17.74 -49.04 -7.75
C ALA A 36 -18.65 -48.06 -8.51
N VAL A 37 -18.90 -46.86 -7.97
CA VAL A 37 -19.85 -45.89 -8.56
C VAL A 37 -19.12 -44.83 -9.41
N MET A 38 -17.84 -44.54 -9.16
CA MET A 38 -17.09 -43.55 -9.93
C MET A 38 -16.58 -44.02 -11.31
N PHE A 39 -16.49 -45.33 -11.58
CA PHE A 39 -15.89 -45.82 -12.83
C PHE A 39 -16.83 -45.83 -14.05
N LEU A 40 -18.13 -45.58 -13.87
CA LEU A 40 -19.12 -45.59 -14.96
C LEU A 40 -19.55 -44.19 -15.44
N GLY A 41 -19.24 -43.13 -14.69
CA GLY A 41 -19.58 -41.74 -15.07
C GLY A 41 -18.65 -41.13 -16.12
N ALA A 42 -17.41 -41.61 -16.24
CA ALA A 42 -16.41 -41.02 -17.13
C ALA A 42 -16.59 -41.34 -18.63
N CYS A 43 -17.42 -42.33 -19.00
CA CYS A 43 -17.57 -42.74 -20.40
C CYS A 43 -18.64 -41.96 -21.18
N VAL A 44 -19.54 -41.21 -20.53
CA VAL A 44 -20.64 -40.49 -21.21
C VAL A 44 -20.28 -39.03 -21.54
N ALA A 45 -19.37 -38.41 -20.80
CA ALA A 45 -19.00 -37.01 -20.99
C ALA A 45 -18.12 -36.74 -22.25
N LEU A 46 -17.40 -37.75 -22.77
CA LEU A 46 -16.49 -37.57 -23.92
C LEU A 46 -17.21 -37.56 -25.29
N VAL A 47 -18.50 -37.87 -25.37
CA VAL A 47 -19.25 -37.85 -26.64
C VAL A 47 -19.90 -36.49 -26.92
N PHE A 48 -20.11 -35.65 -25.90
CA PHE A 48 -20.91 -34.42 -26.04
C PHE A 48 -20.13 -33.15 -26.44
N GLN A 49 -18.79 -33.14 -26.40
CA GLN A 49 -18.01 -31.94 -26.78
C GLN A 49 -17.61 -31.85 -28.27
N GLY A 50 -17.83 -32.90 -29.07
CA GLY A 50 -17.41 -32.93 -30.48
C GLY A 50 -18.36 -32.30 -31.50
N ALA A 51 -19.62 -32.02 -31.15
CA ALA A 51 -20.68 -31.78 -32.14
C ALA A 51 -21.16 -30.33 -32.28
N ARG A 52 -20.36 -29.32 -31.87
CA ARG A 52 -20.70 -27.89 -32.01
C ARG A 52 -19.82 -27.15 -33.02
N ARG A 53 -19.67 -27.64 -34.25
CA ARG A 53 -19.27 -26.79 -35.38
C ARG A 53 -19.92 -27.26 -36.68
N GLY A 54 -20.96 -26.53 -37.09
CA GLY A 54 -21.48 -26.52 -38.45
C GLY A 54 -22.83 -27.21 -38.62
N MET A 55 -23.87 -26.40 -38.87
CA MET A 55 -25.00 -26.61 -39.80
C MET A 55 -26.22 -25.83 -39.31
N ALA A 56 -26.28 -24.55 -39.69
CA ALA A 56 -27.53 -23.79 -39.73
C ALA A 56 -28.31 -24.27 -40.97
N GLY A 57 -29.50 -24.85 -40.79
CA GLY A 57 -30.36 -25.27 -41.90
C GLY A 57 -31.19 -26.55 -41.75
N ARG A 58 -31.21 -27.21 -40.59
CA ARG A 58 -32.11 -28.35 -40.28
C ARG A 58 -32.67 -28.23 -38.86
N SER A 59 -33.58 -27.29 -38.63
CA SER A 59 -33.90 -26.80 -37.28
C SER A 59 -35.21 -27.29 -36.64
N GLU A 60 -35.95 -28.23 -37.21
CA GLU A 60 -37.16 -28.77 -36.54
C GLU A 60 -37.11 -30.29 -36.33
N ALA A 61 -36.70 -31.07 -37.32
CA ALA A 61 -36.58 -32.53 -37.17
C ALA A 61 -35.46 -32.96 -36.20
N ILE A 62 -34.33 -32.22 -36.15
CA ILE A 62 -33.22 -32.51 -35.22
C ILE A 62 -33.60 -32.09 -33.78
N LEU A 63 -34.45 -31.06 -33.62
CA LEU A 63 -34.93 -30.59 -32.33
C LEU A 63 -35.98 -31.55 -31.72
N LEU A 64 -36.87 -32.11 -32.56
CA LEU A 64 -37.81 -33.18 -32.16
C LEU A 64 -37.07 -34.48 -31.82
N GLN A 65 -36.07 -34.88 -32.62
CA GLN A 65 -35.25 -36.08 -32.32
C GLN A 65 -34.40 -35.91 -31.04
N GLN A 66 -33.90 -34.70 -30.76
CA GLN A 66 -33.21 -34.39 -29.51
C GLN A 66 -34.17 -34.43 -28.31
N GLY A 67 -35.42 -33.98 -28.48
CA GLY A 67 -36.46 -34.11 -27.46
C GLY A 67 -36.81 -35.56 -27.13
N ASP A 68 -37.04 -36.39 -28.15
CA ASP A 68 -37.39 -37.81 -27.97
C ASP A 68 -36.23 -38.65 -27.40
N THR A 69 -35.00 -38.38 -27.82
CA THR A 69 -33.82 -39.06 -27.25
C THR A 69 -33.55 -38.65 -25.81
N GLN A 70 -33.77 -37.38 -25.46
CA GLN A 70 -33.63 -36.91 -24.10
C GLN A 70 -34.75 -37.42 -23.18
N ALA A 71 -35.97 -37.55 -23.71
CA ALA A 71 -37.09 -38.19 -23.02
C ALA A 71 -36.80 -39.68 -22.75
N MET A 72 -36.32 -40.43 -23.74
CA MET A 72 -35.95 -41.84 -23.56
C MET A 72 -34.80 -42.03 -22.57
N ILE A 73 -33.77 -41.18 -22.61
CA ILE A 73 -32.66 -41.19 -21.64
C ILE A 73 -33.19 -40.91 -20.22
N SER A 74 -34.13 -39.98 -20.08
CA SER A 74 -34.75 -39.68 -18.77
C SER A 74 -35.58 -40.84 -18.23
N GLN A 75 -36.31 -41.55 -19.09
CA GLN A 75 -37.10 -42.73 -18.72
C GLN A 75 -36.20 -43.89 -18.29
N LEU A 76 -35.16 -44.20 -19.07
CA LEU A 76 -34.19 -45.25 -18.72
C LEU A 76 -33.45 -44.94 -17.42
N ALA A 77 -33.10 -43.66 -17.20
CA ALA A 77 -32.47 -43.23 -15.95
C ALA A 77 -33.43 -43.38 -14.75
N GLN A 78 -34.72 -43.09 -14.93
CA GLN A 78 -35.74 -43.26 -13.90
C GLN A 78 -35.99 -44.72 -13.57
N GLU A 79 -36.02 -45.60 -14.58
CA GLU A 79 -36.14 -47.06 -14.40
C GLU A 79 -34.95 -47.64 -13.64
N GLU A 80 -33.73 -47.24 -14.01
CA GLU A 80 -32.51 -47.68 -13.34
C GLU A 80 -32.47 -47.23 -11.87
N VAL A 81 -32.86 -45.98 -11.57
CA VAL A 81 -32.94 -45.47 -10.19
C VAL A 81 -34.00 -46.24 -9.39
N THR A 82 -35.19 -46.45 -9.95
CA THR A 82 -36.30 -47.17 -9.31
C THR A 82 -35.89 -48.61 -8.98
N ARG A 83 -35.20 -49.28 -9.91
CA ARG A 83 -34.65 -50.63 -9.71
C ARG A 83 -33.60 -50.67 -8.60
N ARG A 84 -32.67 -49.72 -8.56
CA ARG A 84 -31.61 -49.65 -7.52
C ARG A 84 -32.20 -49.44 -6.13
N VAL A 85 -33.12 -48.50 -6.00
CA VAL A 85 -33.81 -48.21 -4.74
C VAL A 85 -34.57 -49.44 -4.25
N ALA A 86 -35.27 -50.16 -5.14
CA ALA A 86 -35.98 -51.38 -4.78
C ALA A 86 -35.06 -52.52 -4.36
N GLN A 87 -33.91 -52.69 -5.02
CA GLN A 87 -32.89 -53.67 -4.61
C GLN A 87 -32.31 -53.33 -3.23
N GLN A 88 -32.08 -52.04 -2.94
CA GLN A 88 -31.58 -51.58 -1.65
C GLN A 88 -32.62 -51.78 -0.53
N ALA A 89 -33.89 -51.47 -0.79
CA ALA A 89 -34.99 -51.69 0.16
C ALA A 89 -35.24 -53.17 0.46
N ALA A 90 -34.98 -54.06 -0.50
CA ALA A 90 -35.14 -55.49 -0.36
C ALA A 90 -33.93 -56.21 0.25
N ALA A 91 -32.79 -55.52 0.42
CA ALA A 91 -31.56 -56.14 0.90
C ALA A 91 -31.74 -56.68 2.33
N GLY A 92 -31.50 -57.98 2.51
CA GLY A 92 -31.63 -58.65 3.81
C GLY A 92 -33.06 -59.00 4.23
N LEU A 93 -34.05 -58.81 3.34
CA LEU A 93 -35.43 -59.23 3.57
C LEU A 93 -35.68 -60.68 3.11
N PRO A 94 -36.78 -61.33 3.55
CA PRO A 94 -37.17 -62.65 3.07
C PRO A 94 -37.38 -62.68 1.54
N VAL A 95 -37.12 -63.83 0.90
CA VAL A 95 -37.19 -64.02 -0.57
C VAL A 95 -38.49 -63.49 -1.17
N ALA A 96 -39.64 -63.70 -0.51
CA ALA A 96 -40.94 -63.21 -0.95
C ALA A 96 -41.04 -61.68 -1.04
N ALA A 97 -40.34 -60.95 -0.15
CA ALA A 97 -40.24 -59.49 -0.20
C ALA A 97 -39.24 -59.01 -1.27
N VAL A 98 -38.20 -59.80 -1.55
CA VAL A 98 -37.22 -59.51 -2.61
C VAL A 98 -37.85 -59.61 -4.01
N GLU A 99 -38.59 -60.68 -4.28
CA GLU A 99 -39.33 -60.86 -5.54
C GLU A 99 -40.37 -59.74 -5.73
N MET A 100 -41.04 -59.36 -4.65
CA MET A 100 -42.06 -58.31 -4.66
C MET A 100 -41.46 -56.91 -4.88
N ALA A 101 -40.31 -56.61 -4.30
CA ALA A 101 -39.62 -55.35 -4.59
C ALA A 101 -39.22 -55.24 -6.07
N GLN A 102 -38.80 -56.35 -6.69
CA GLN A 102 -38.46 -56.38 -8.12
C GLN A 102 -39.70 -56.20 -9.02
N SER A 103 -40.87 -56.73 -8.63
CA SER A 103 -42.11 -56.49 -9.36
C SER A 103 -42.61 -55.05 -9.21
N LEU A 104 -42.48 -54.44 -8.03
CA LEU A 104 -42.82 -53.04 -7.77
C LEU A 104 -41.92 -52.05 -8.55
N ALA A 105 -40.66 -52.44 -8.77
CA ALA A 105 -39.70 -51.68 -9.57
C ALA A 105 -39.96 -51.72 -11.08
N SER A 106 -40.82 -52.63 -11.54
CA SER A 106 -41.23 -52.66 -12.94
C SER A 106 -42.30 -51.57 -13.21
N ASN A 107 -42.16 -50.86 -14.32
CA ASN A 107 -43.08 -49.81 -14.78
C ASN A 107 -44.43 -50.36 -15.29
N SER A 108 -44.85 -51.56 -14.88
CA SER A 108 -46.13 -52.10 -15.31
C SER A 108 -47.27 -51.28 -14.70
N SER A 109 -48.22 -50.89 -15.55
CA SER A 109 -49.43 -50.14 -15.18
C SER A 109 -50.47 -51.00 -14.45
N SER A 110 -50.21 -52.30 -14.29
CA SER A 110 -51.07 -53.25 -13.58
C SER A 110 -50.21 -54.11 -12.66
N ILE A 111 -50.19 -53.76 -11.38
CA ILE A 111 -49.71 -54.66 -10.34
C ILE A 111 -50.96 -55.32 -9.77
N GLU A 112 -51.14 -56.60 -10.07
CA GLU A 112 -52.13 -57.41 -9.33
C GLU A 112 -51.63 -57.60 -7.91
N PHE A 113 -52.40 -57.15 -6.92
CA PHE A 113 -52.03 -57.26 -5.51
C PHE A 113 -52.35 -58.66 -4.98
N ASP A 114 -51.34 -59.35 -4.46
CA ASP A 114 -51.50 -60.67 -3.84
C ASP A 114 -51.69 -60.52 -2.33
N CYS A 115 -52.93 -60.54 -1.87
CA CYS A 115 -53.26 -60.33 -0.46
C CYS A 115 -52.75 -61.43 0.48
N SER A 116 -52.33 -62.58 -0.04
CA SER A 116 -51.62 -63.59 0.77
C SER A 116 -50.24 -63.11 1.23
N ARG A 117 -49.67 -62.08 0.58
CA ARG A 117 -48.36 -61.51 0.86
C ARG A 117 -48.40 -60.16 1.61
N LYS A 118 -49.52 -59.83 2.26
CA LYS A 118 -49.71 -58.58 3.04
C LYS A 118 -48.54 -58.24 3.97
N ALA A 119 -48.01 -59.23 4.69
CA ALA A 119 -46.87 -59.04 5.58
C ALA A 119 -45.60 -58.56 4.86
N ALA A 120 -45.38 -58.99 3.61
CA ALA A 120 -44.26 -58.54 2.79
C ALA A 120 -44.44 -57.09 2.31
N TYR A 121 -45.67 -56.67 1.95
CA TYR A 121 -45.96 -55.27 1.60
C TYR A 121 -45.69 -54.33 2.78
N VAL A 122 -46.15 -54.66 3.99
CA VAL A 122 -45.94 -53.85 5.20
C VAL A 122 -44.45 -53.76 5.58
N LEU A 123 -43.72 -54.87 5.42
CA LEU A 123 -42.29 -54.92 5.73
C LEU A 123 -41.45 -54.15 4.69
N LEU A 124 -41.83 -54.20 3.41
CA LEU A 124 -41.27 -53.32 2.38
C LEU A 124 -41.60 -51.85 2.66
N GLN A 125 -42.85 -51.51 3.02
CA GLN A 125 -43.25 -50.14 3.33
C GLN A 125 -42.39 -49.53 4.44
N THR A 126 -42.10 -50.31 5.49
CA THR A 126 -41.20 -49.88 6.58
C THR A 126 -39.76 -49.66 6.09
N SER A 127 -39.26 -50.53 5.21
CA SER A 127 -37.92 -50.43 4.64
C SER A 127 -37.78 -49.21 3.71
N PHE A 128 -38.75 -49.01 2.81
CA PHE A 128 -38.81 -47.86 1.90
C PHE A 128 -38.94 -46.53 2.66
N ALA A 129 -39.78 -46.47 3.69
CA ALA A 129 -39.91 -45.29 4.54
C ALA A 129 -38.59 -44.95 5.28
N SER A 130 -37.86 -45.97 5.75
CA SER A 130 -36.54 -45.79 6.39
C SER A 130 -35.50 -45.24 5.40
N ILE A 131 -35.48 -45.76 4.17
CA ILE A 131 -34.59 -45.25 3.12
C ILE A 131 -34.97 -43.80 2.78
N ALA A 132 -36.25 -43.49 2.56
CA ALA A 132 -36.70 -42.13 2.29
C ALA A 132 -36.32 -41.13 3.38
N ALA A 133 -36.48 -41.51 4.65
CA ALA A 133 -36.05 -40.68 5.78
C ALA A 133 -34.54 -40.42 5.78
N ASN A 134 -33.72 -41.45 5.50
CA ASN A 134 -32.26 -41.31 5.43
C ASN A 134 -31.83 -40.47 4.23
N THR A 135 -32.36 -40.74 3.04
CA THR A 135 -32.11 -39.97 1.81
C THR A 135 -32.49 -38.50 1.99
N SER A 136 -33.64 -38.21 2.61
CA SER A 136 -34.06 -36.84 2.91
C SER A 136 -33.12 -36.14 3.90
N LYS A 137 -32.62 -36.87 4.91
CA LYS A 137 -31.68 -36.33 5.90
C LYS A 137 -30.30 -36.05 5.29
N GLU A 138 -29.81 -36.92 4.44
CA GLU A 138 -28.55 -36.73 3.70
C GLU A 138 -28.66 -35.53 2.74
N ASN A 139 -29.76 -35.43 1.99
CA ASN A 139 -30.02 -34.27 1.13
C ASN A 139 -30.04 -32.96 1.92
N ALA A 140 -30.75 -32.90 3.05
CA ALA A 140 -30.75 -31.72 3.93
C ALA A 140 -29.36 -31.37 4.47
N THR A 141 -28.53 -32.38 4.75
CA THR A 141 -27.14 -32.19 5.21
C THR A 141 -26.27 -31.56 4.12
N LEU A 142 -26.46 -31.94 2.85
CA LEU A 142 -25.76 -31.34 1.73
C LEU A 142 -26.14 -29.87 1.54
N TYR A 143 -27.44 -29.54 1.56
CA TYR A 143 -27.89 -28.14 1.50
C TYR A 143 -27.35 -27.29 2.64
N ALA A 144 -27.30 -27.84 3.87
CA ALA A 144 -26.72 -27.14 5.01
C ALA A 144 -25.22 -26.88 4.82
N LYS A 145 -24.48 -27.85 4.27
CA LYS A 145 -23.04 -27.71 3.98
C LYS A 145 -22.79 -26.71 2.84
N GLU A 146 -23.59 -26.73 1.78
CA GLU A 146 -23.55 -25.77 0.67
C GLU A 146 -23.71 -24.34 1.19
N ALA A 147 -24.76 -24.10 1.99
CA ALA A 147 -25.01 -22.78 2.56
C ALA A 147 -23.87 -22.30 3.46
N LEU A 148 -23.30 -23.21 4.27
CA LEU A 148 -22.17 -22.90 5.15
C LEU A 148 -20.92 -22.51 4.35
N LEU A 149 -20.53 -23.29 3.33
CA LEU A 149 -19.35 -23.01 2.53
C LEU A 149 -19.52 -21.75 1.68
N SER A 150 -20.70 -21.54 1.10
CA SER A 150 -21.03 -20.31 0.36
C SER A 150 -20.92 -19.07 1.25
N ALA A 151 -21.47 -19.12 2.46
CA ALA A 151 -21.37 -18.04 3.43
C ALA A 151 -19.93 -17.78 3.87
N ALA A 152 -19.15 -18.84 4.13
CA ALA A 152 -17.74 -18.72 4.50
C ALA A 152 -16.89 -18.09 3.39
N ALA A 153 -17.11 -18.48 2.12
CA ALA A 153 -16.44 -17.88 0.96
C ALA A 153 -16.79 -16.40 0.80
N ALA A 154 -18.07 -16.04 0.97
CA ALA A 154 -18.53 -14.66 0.92
C ALA A 154 -17.91 -13.80 2.05
N GLU A 155 -17.91 -14.31 3.29
CA GLU A 155 -17.34 -13.62 4.44
C GLU A 155 -15.82 -13.42 4.28
N ALA A 156 -15.09 -14.45 3.85
CA ALA A 156 -13.65 -14.37 3.63
C ALA A 156 -13.30 -13.34 2.54
N LYS A 157 -14.06 -13.33 1.43
CA LYS A 157 -13.93 -12.34 0.37
C LYS A 157 -14.19 -10.91 0.87
N ALA A 158 -15.25 -10.71 1.66
CA ALA A 158 -15.57 -9.39 2.23
C ALA A 158 -14.44 -8.87 3.14
N LYS A 159 -13.90 -9.74 4.01
CA LYS A 159 -12.75 -9.40 4.88
C LYS A 159 -11.50 -9.03 4.07
N TRP A 160 -11.22 -9.76 3.00
CA TRP A 160 -10.11 -9.43 2.11
C TRP A 160 -10.29 -8.10 1.38
N LEU A 161 -11.49 -7.80 0.87
CA LEU A 161 -11.77 -6.51 0.24
C LEU A 161 -11.61 -5.34 1.23
N ALA A 162 -12.09 -5.52 2.47
CA ALA A 162 -11.93 -4.52 3.51
C ALA A 162 -10.44 -4.27 3.87
N SER A 163 -9.62 -5.31 3.94
CA SER A 163 -8.17 -5.14 4.17
C SER A 163 -7.44 -4.57 2.96
N ALA A 164 -7.89 -4.89 1.74
CA ALA A 164 -7.34 -4.28 0.52
C ALA A 164 -7.57 -2.76 0.48
N ALA A 165 -8.73 -2.29 0.96
CA ALA A 165 -9.01 -0.86 1.10
C ALA A 165 -8.07 -0.21 2.13
N LYS A 166 -7.94 -0.79 3.33
CA LYS A 166 -7.02 -0.30 4.37
C LYS A 166 -5.56 -0.20 3.88
N TYR A 167 -5.10 -1.21 3.17
CA TYR A 167 -3.77 -1.19 2.56
C TYR A 167 -3.63 -0.06 1.53
N SER A 168 -4.66 0.21 0.73
CA SER A 168 -4.65 1.31 -0.23
C SER A 168 -4.51 2.66 0.46
N ASP A 169 -5.27 2.88 1.54
CA ASP A 169 -5.20 4.11 2.34
C ASP A 169 -3.82 4.26 3.00
N ALA A 170 -3.28 3.18 3.58
CA ALA A 170 -1.95 3.18 4.19
C ALA A 170 -0.84 3.46 3.15
N LYS A 171 -0.98 2.91 1.93
CA LYS A 171 -0.04 3.16 0.83
C LYS A 171 -0.07 4.63 0.39
N ALA A 172 -1.25 5.25 0.31
CA ALA A 172 -1.39 6.66 -0.01
C ALA A 172 -0.77 7.55 1.09
N ALA A 173 -1.02 7.22 2.36
CA ALA A 173 -0.43 7.92 3.50
C ALA A 173 1.11 7.84 3.48
N TYR A 174 1.67 6.65 3.22
CA TYR A 174 3.11 6.46 3.03
C TYR A 174 3.65 7.31 1.87
N GLY A 175 2.99 7.30 0.71
CA GLY A 175 3.42 8.11 -0.44
C GLY A 175 3.49 9.61 -0.14
N SER A 176 2.51 10.12 0.63
CA SER A 176 2.50 11.52 1.09
C SER A 176 3.64 11.79 2.08
N ALA A 177 3.83 10.91 3.08
CA ALA A 177 4.86 11.08 4.10
C ALA A 177 6.27 11.03 3.49
N LYS A 178 6.51 10.09 2.57
CA LYS A 178 7.76 9.98 1.81
C LYS A 178 8.07 11.28 1.05
N SER A 179 7.09 11.81 0.33
CA SER A 179 7.27 13.06 -0.45
C SER A 179 7.60 14.25 0.46
N ALA A 180 6.96 14.32 1.64
CA ALA A 180 7.25 15.36 2.62
C ALA A 180 8.67 15.23 3.21
N ALA A 181 9.11 14.00 3.52
CA ALA A 181 10.45 13.73 4.01
C ALA A 181 11.53 14.08 2.96
N GLU A 182 11.30 13.72 1.69
CA GLU A 182 12.19 14.08 0.58
C GLU A 182 12.30 15.60 0.40
N TYR A 183 11.18 16.32 0.48
CA TYR A 183 11.18 17.78 0.42
C TYR A 183 11.96 18.41 1.58
N ALA A 184 11.78 17.89 2.80
CA ALA A 184 12.51 18.37 3.97
C ALA A 184 14.01 18.16 3.84
N ARG A 185 14.46 17.00 3.35
CA ARG A 185 15.89 16.73 3.07
C ARG A 185 16.46 17.71 2.04
N GLY A 186 15.70 18.01 0.99
CA GLY A 186 16.07 19.02 -0.01
C GLY A 186 16.26 20.40 0.63
N LYS A 187 15.32 20.83 1.48
CA LYS A 187 15.42 22.13 2.16
C LYS A 187 16.56 22.20 3.17
N TYR A 188 16.80 21.12 3.92
CA TYR A 188 17.97 21.04 4.78
C TYR A 188 19.26 21.25 3.97
N SER A 189 19.41 20.55 2.84
CA SER A 189 20.60 20.68 1.98
C SER A 189 20.76 22.09 1.38
N ASP A 190 19.66 22.73 0.96
CA ASP A 190 19.67 24.12 0.48
C ASP A 190 20.25 25.06 1.56
N PHE A 191 19.78 24.94 2.81
CA PHE A 191 20.23 25.79 3.91
C PHE A 191 21.64 25.45 4.39
N GLU A 192 22.03 24.18 4.39
CA GLU A 192 23.39 23.75 4.74
C GLU A 192 24.41 24.36 3.77
N SER A 193 24.09 24.35 2.47
CA SER A 193 24.91 24.99 1.43
C SER A 193 24.94 26.52 1.58
N ALA A 194 23.80 27.14 1.91
CA ALA A 194 23.71 28.58 2.14
C ALA A 194 24.54 29.01 3.36
N VAL A 195 24.48 28.26 4.47
CA VAL A 195 25.32 28.51 5.66
C VAL A 195 26.80 28.36 5.33
N THR A 196 27.19 27.29 4.64
CA THR A 196 28.59 27.05 4.27
C THR A 196 29.14 28.15 3.39
N THR A 197 28.37 28.55 2.36
CA THR A 197 28.75 29.61 1.43
C THR A 197 28.78 30.97 2.12
N GLY A 198 27.76 31.30 2.90
CA GLY A 198 27.64 32.55 3.63
C GLY A 198 28.74 32.72 4.68
N GLN A 199 29.06 31.66 5.43
CA GLN A 199 30.14 31.67 6.42
C GLN A 199 31.50 31.87 5.74
N LYS A 200 31.77 31.17 4.63
CA LYS A 200 33.01 31.35 3.86
C LYS A 200 33.16 32.79 3.33
N GLN A 201 32.08 33.39 2.84
CA GLN A 201 32.09 34.78 2.39
C GLN A 201 32.29 35.76 3.54
N TRP A 202 31.61 35.55 4.66
CA TRP A 202 31.75 36.34 5.88
C TRP A 202 33.19 36.32 6.40
N ASP A 203 33.77 35.13 6.57
CA ASP A 203 35.13 34.97 7.08
C ASP A 203 36.18 35.59 6.15
N ALA A 204 35.93 35.60 4.83
CA ALA A 204 36.84 36.17 3.84
C ALA A 204 36.74 37.71 3.71
N LEU A 205 35.55 38.28 3.90
CA LEU A 205 35.29 39.71 3.66
C LEU A 205 35.26 40.54 4.93
N LYS A 206 34.75 40.00 6.05
CA LYS A 206 34.62 40.75 7.29
C LYS A 206 35.95 41.36 7.76
N PRO A 207 37.07 40.61 7.82
CA PRO A 207 38.34 41.19 8.26
C PRO A 207 38.81 42.33 7.37
N LYS A 208 38.61 42.23 6.05
CA LYS A 208 38.99 43.27 5.08
C LYS A 208 38.17 44.54 5.26
N TYR A 209 36.87 44.37 5.50
CA TYR A 209 35.95 45.48 5.73
C TYR A 209 36.15 46.13 7.10
N ASP A 210 36.45 45.34 8.15
CA ASP A 210 36.82 45.87 9.46
C ASP A 210 38.11 46.70 9.35
N GLU A 211 39.15 46.17 8.68
CA GLU A 211 40.41 46.88 8.46
C GLU A 211 40.21 48.17 7.66
N GLU A 212 39.43 48.13 6.57
CA GLU A 212 39.10 49.31 5.78
C GLU A 212 38.34 50.36 6.62
N ALA A 213 37.37 49.93 7.44
CA ALA A 213 36.60 50.82 8.32
C ALA A 213 37.47 51.45 9.42
N ASP A 214 38.43 50.70 9.98
CA ASP A 214 39.40 51.19 10.97
C ASP A 214 40.36 52.20 10.35
N GLN A 215 40.88 51.90 9.15
CA GLN A 215 41.71 52.83 8.39
C GLN A 215 40.95 54.15 8.11
N ILE A 216 39.72 54.07 7.59
CA ILE A 216 38.86 55.25 7.38
C ILE A 216 38.67 56.01 8.70
N SER A 217 38.38 55.31 9.80
CA SER A 217 38.15 55.94 11.11
C SER A 217 39.39 56.64 11.66
N SER A 218 40.58 56.12 11.38
CA SER A 218 41.86 56.76 11.76
C SER A 218 42.19 58.00 10.93
N VAL A 219 41.77 58.03 9.66
CA VAL A 219 42.11 59.10 8.70
C VAL A 219 41.08 60.24 8.73
N LEU A 220 39.82 59.96 9.02
CA LEU A 220 38.76 60.96 9.14
C LEU A 220 39.14 62.21 9.96
N PRO A 221 39.71 62.10 11.19
CA PRO A 221 40.12 63.29 11.95
C PRO A 221 41.24 64.07 11.27
N VAL A 222 42.18 63.41 10.58
CA VAL A 222 43.26 64.07 9.84
C VAL A 222 42.70 64.88 8.66
N ILE A 223 41.70 64.33 7.96
CA ILE A 223 40.97 65.02 6.89
C ILE A 223 40.22 66.23 7.42
N GLU A 224 39.55 66.10 8.57
CA GLU A 224 38.80 67.20 9.21
C GLU A 224 39.73 68.33 9.68
N GLU A 225 40.90 68.00 10.24
CA GLU A 225 41.94 68.97 10.53
C GLU A 225 42.49 69.66 9.28
N LEU A 226 42.71 68.90 8.20
CA LEU A 226 43.19 69.43 6.93
C LEU A 226 42.18 70.42 6.32
N ILE A 227 40.88 70.15 6.43
CA ILE A 227 39.82 71.08 6.04
C ILE A 227 39.89 72.36 6.86
N ALA A 228 40.07 72.25 8.18
CA ALA A 228 40.18 73.42 9.05
C ALA A 228 41.40 74.29 8.71
N GLU A 229 42.55 73.68 8.43
CA GLU A 229 43.78 74.38 8.00
C GLU A 229 43.64 75.03 6.63
N LEU A 230 43.09 74.32 5.64
CA LEU A 230 42.82 74.84 4.30
C LEU A 230 41.81 75.98 4.33
N THR A 231 40.82 75.92 5.22
CA THR A 231 39.85 77.01 5.42
C THR A 231 40.54 78.27 5.96
N LYS A 232 41.41 78.12 6.97
CA LYS A 232 42.20 79.24 7.53
C LYS A 232 43.16 79.85 6.49
N GLY A 233 43.87 79.01 5.74
CA GLY A 233 44.81 79.45 4.70
C GLY A 233 44.17 80.02 3.44
N SER A 234 42.87 79.79 3.22
CA SER A 234 42.12 80.41 2.12
C SER A 234 41.78 81.89 2.35
N ALA A 235 42.00 82.42 3.56
CA ALA A 235 41.87 83.84 3.90
C ALA A 235 43.02 84.68 3.31
N GLU A 236 42.86 86.01 3.23
CA GLU A 236 43.68 86.87 2.36
C GLU A 236 45.20 86.94 2.64
N LYS A 237 45.71 86.31 3.70
CA LYS A 237 47.15 86.23 4.05
C LYS A 237 47.55 84.81 4.47
N ALA A 238 47.59 83.87 3.54
CA ALA A 238 48.15 82.54 3.81
C ALA A 238 49.65 82.67 4.12
N GLU A 239 50.08 82.28 5.32
CA GLU A 239 51.52 82.26 5.64
C GLU A 239 52.20 81.09 4.91
N PRO A 240 53.42 81.27 4.36
CA PRO A 240 54.16 80.20 3.67
C PRO A 240 54.33 78.93 4.53
N GLN A 241 54.39 79.10 5.86
CA GLN A 241 54.48 78.02 6.84
C GLN A 241 53.21 77.16 6.92
N GLN A 242 52.02 77.75 6.73
CA GLN A 242 50.76 77.00 6.68
C GLN A 242 50.68 76.10 5.44
N LEU A 243 51.17 76.59 4.30
CA LEU A 243 51.17 75.83 3.04
C LEU A 243 52.14 74.64 3.11
N ALA A 244 53.27 74.80 3.80
CA ALA A 244 54.20 73.71 4.10
C ALA A 244 53.58 72.66 5.04
N ALA A 245 52.86 73.08 6.09
CA ALA A 245 52.20 72.17 7.02
C ALA A 245 51.11 71.30 6.33
N VAL A 246 50.26 71.94 5.51
CA VAL A 246 49.23 71.25 4.72
C VAL A 246 49.86 70.25 3.74
N ARG A 247 50.97 70.60 3.07
CA ARG A 247 51.69 69.67 2.19
C ARG A 247 52.21 68.46 2.95
N THR A 248 52.79 68.66 4.13
CA THR A 248 53.26 67.57 4.98
C THR A 248 52.11 66.64 5.37
N LYS A 249 50.98 67.18 5.84
CA LYS A 249 49.79 66.37 6.17
C LYS A 249 49.26 65.59 4.98
N VAL A 250 49.14 66.22 3.80
CA VAL A 250 48.71 65.55 2.56
C VAL A 250 49.67 64.43 2.15
N SER A 251 50.98 64.63 2.33
CA SER A 251 51.98 63.60 2.01
C SER A 251 51.99 62.42 2.99
N GLN A 252 51.54 62.63 4.23
CA GLN A 252 51.46 61.62 5.28
C GLN A 252 50.10 60.91 5.33
N LEU A 253 49.11 61.40 4.57
CA LEU A 253 47.80 60.80 4.45
C LEU A 253 47.89 59.44 3.74
N ALA A 254 47.77 58.37 4.53
CA ALA A 254 47.61 57.00 4.04
C ALA A 254 46.12 56.68 3.95
N LEU A 255 45.63 56.39 2.76
CA LEU A 255 44.24 56.00 2.51
C LEU A 255 44.10 54.49 2.36
N PRO A 256 42.90 53.94 2.55
CA PRO A 256 42.64 52.55 2.21
C PRO A 256 43.01 52.25 0.75
N GLU A 257 43.91 51.28 0.54
CA GLU A 257 44.48 50.97 -0.77
C GLU A 257 43.45 50.40 -1.76
N HIS A 258 42.35 49.86 -1.25
CA HIS A 258 41.38 49.10 -2.04
C HIS A 258 40.26 49.96 -2.64
N ASP A 259 40.10 51.22 -2.20
CA ASP A 259 39.09 52.13 -2.75
C ASP A 259 39.68 53.01 -3.87
N LYS A 260 39.38 52.63 -5.11
CA LYS A 260 39.85 53.34 -6.32
C LYS A 260 39.36 54.79 -6.41
N ARG A 261 38.20 55.12 -5.82
CA ARG A 261 37.67 56.49 -5.84
C ARG A 261 38.45 57.37 -4.87
N MET A 262 38.71 56.87 -3.66
CA MET A 262 39.54 57.57 -2.69
C MET A 262 40.98 57.76 -3.19
N ALA A 263 41.56 56.72 -3.81
CA ALA A 263 42.88 56.80 -4.41
C ALA A 263 42.96 57.89 -5.50
N ALA A 264 42.00 57.92 -6.43
CA ALA A 264 41.96 58.93 -7.49
C ALA A 264 41.81 60.36 -6.94
N GLN A 265 40.99 60.56 -5.90
CA GLN A 265 40.83 61.87 -5.26
C GLN A 265 42.12 62.32 -4.56
N MET A 266 42.88 61.40 -3.97
CA MET A 266 44.18 61.69 -3.36
C MET A 266 45.24 62.07 -4.39
N ASP A 267 45.25 61.42 -5.56
CA ASP A 267 46.15 61.81 -6.65
C ASP A 267 45.83 63.21 -7.16
N VAL A 268 44.55 63.56 -7.28
CA VAL A 268 44.12 64.93 -7.60
C VAL A 268 44.57 65.91 -6.52
N LEU A 269 44.40 65.57 -5.24
CA LEU A 269 44.82 66.41 -4.12
C LEU A 269 46.33 66.67 -4.15
N ARG A 270 47.14 65.62 -4.33
CA ARG A 270 48.61 65.73 -4.45
C ARG A 270 49.00 66.60 -5.65
N ALA A 271 48.34 66.43 -6.80
CA ALA A 271 48.59 67.24 -7.99
C ALA A 271 48.24 68.72 -7.79
N VAL A 272 47.14 69.02 -7.07
CA VAL A 272 46.76 70.41 -6.72
C VAL A 272 47.77 71.01 -5.76
N MET A 273 48.24 70.25 -4.76
CA MET A 273 49.20 70.72 -3.76
C MET A 273 50.61 70.97 -4.33
N LEU A 274 50.99 70.26 -5.41
CA LEU A 274 52.23 70.50 -6.14
C LEU A 274 52.23 71.86 -6.88
N LYS A 275 51.07 72.35 -7.30
CA LYS A 275 50.88 73.63 -8.04
C LYS A 275 50.51 74.83 -7.14
N ALA A 276 50.72 74.69 -5.83
CA ALA A 276 50.04 75.51 -4.80
C ALA A 276 50.69 76.84 -4.41
N ASP A 277 51.42 77.48 -5.30
CA ASP A 277 52.03 78.81 -5.10
C ASP A 277 51.00 79.97 -5.15
N SER A 278 49.69 79.68 -5.24
CA SER A 278 48.61 80.69 -5.29
C SER A 278 47.39 80.36 -4.41
N LYS A 279 46.68 81.39 -3.93
CA LYS A 279 45.40 81.27 -3.19
C LYS A 279 44.36 80.38 -3.88
N GLY A 280 44.34 80.37 -5.21
CA GLY A 280 43.43 79.53 -6.00
C GLY A 280 43.63 78.03 -5.76
N ALA A 281 44.87 77.61 -5.47
CA ALA A 281 45.19 76.22 -5.20
C ALA A 281 44.71 75.73 -3.83
N MET A 282 44.75 76.59 -2.79
CA MET A 282 44.17 76.24 -1.48
C MET A 282 42.65 76.04 -1.56
N LYS A 283 41.94 76.91 -2.32
CA LYS A 283 40.50 76.77 -2.55
C LYS A 283 40.15 75.51 -3.34
N ALA A 284 40.98 75.16 -4.34
CA ALA A 284 40.83 73.91 -5.10
C ALA A 284 41.11 72.67 -4.22
N ALA A 285 42.16 72.71 -3.39
CA ALA A 285 42.49 71.65 -2.45
C ALA A 285 41.37 71.43 -1.43
N LEU A 286 40.81 72.52 -0.87
CA LEU A 286 39.68 72.45 0.07
C LEU A 286 38.49 71.68 -0.54
N LYS A 287 38.14 71.97 -1.80
CA LYS A 287 37.05 71.28 -2.50
C LYS A 287 37.33 69.79 -2.68
N VAL A 288 38.58 69.41 -3.00
CA VAL A 288 38.97 68.00 -3.15
C VAL A 288 38.93 67.27 -1.81
N VAL A 289 39.44 67.87 -0.74
CA VAL A 289 39.44 67.28 0.61
C VAL A 289 38.02 67.12 1.16
N GLN A 290 37.13 68.08 0.91
CA GLN A 290 35.70 67.95 1.26
C GLN A 290 35.05 66.78 0.51
N GLY A 291 35.31 66.63 -0.78
CA GLY A 291 34.82 65.47 -1.55
C GLY A 291 35.39 64.13 -1.05
N LEU A 292 36.65 64.11 -0.59
CA LEU A 292 37.28 62.95 0.02
C LEU A 292 36.65 62.59 1.37
N LEU A 293 36.32 63.59 2.20
CA LEU A 293 35.59 63.41 3.45
C LEU A 293 34.21 62.76 3.21
N ASP A 294 33.45 63.29 2.25
CA ASP A 294 32.12 62.76 1.90
C ASP A 294 32.22 61.32 1.38
N THR A 295 33.23 61.04 0.55
CA THR A 295 33.49 59.70 0.01
C THR A 295 33.85 58.70 1.12
N MET A 296 34.70 59.10 2.08
CA MET A 296 35.05 58.27 3.25
C MET A 296 33.84 57.98 4.13
N LYS A 297 33.04 59.00 4.45
CA LYS A 297 31.83 58.85 5.26
C LYS A 297 30.85 57.92 4.57
N GLY A 298 30.61 58.10 3.27
CA GLY A 298 29.77 57.21 2.46
C GLY A 298 30.29 55.78 2.46
N ARG A 299 31.58 55.57 2.20
CA ARG A 299 32.19 54.23 2.18
C ARG A 299 32.08 53.51 3.52
N LYS A 300 32.31 54.21 4.64
CA LYS A 300 32.15 53.65 5.99
C LYS A 300 30.71 53.16 6.23
N THR A 301 29.71 53.92 5.79
CA THR A 301 28.30 53.51 5.85
C THR A 301 28.03 52.30 4.94
N GLU A 302 28.53 52.29 3.71
CA GLU A 302 28.36 51.14 2.79
C GLU A 302 28.95 49.84 3.35
N ILE A 303 30.12 49.93 4.00
CA ILE A 303 30.75 48.79 4.68
C ILE A 303 29.85 48.27 5.79
N ALA A 304 29.39 49.16 6.69
CA ALA A 304 28.51 48.78 7.80
C ALA A 304 27.22 48.12 7.30
N ASP A 305 26.58 48.69 6.27
CA ASP A 305 25.38 48.13 5.66
C ASP A 305 25.61 46.77 5.01
N THR A 306 26.77 46.59 4.37
CA THR A 306 27.15 45.32 3.73
C THR A 306 27.37 44.24 4.77
N LEU A 307 28.11 44.54 5.83
CA LEU A 307 28.32 43.61 6.95
C LEU A 307 27.00 43.26 7.63
N ALA A 308 26.15 44.24 7.93
CA ALA A 308 24.85 43.97 8.55
C ALA A 308 23.97 43.05 7.68
N LYS A 309 23.97 43.23 6.35
CA LYS A 309 23.23 42.36 5.41
C LYS A 309 23.80 40.95 5.38
N MET A 310 25.12 40.80 5.33
CA MET A 310 25.77 39.48 5.32
C MET A 310 25.53 38.73 6.64
N GLU A 311 25.66 39.40 7.78
CA GLU A 311 25.40 38.84 9.10
C GLU A 311 23.96 38.36 9.23
N LYS A 312 23.00 39.22 8.82
CA LYS A 312 21.59 38.86 8.83
C LYS A 312 21.30 37.67 7.91
N GLY A 313 21.82 37.67 6.68
CA GLY A 313 21.61 36.55 5.74
C GLY A 313 22.19 35.23 6.26
N LEU A 314 23.36 35.28 6.90
CA LEU A 314 23.96 34.11 7.55
C LEU A 314 23.15 33.63 8.76
N SER A 315 22.66 34.55 9.58
CA SER A 315 21.79 34.24 10.73
C SER A 315 20.47 33.59 10.28
N ASP A 316 19.79 34.20 9.31
CA ASP A 316 18.54 33.68 8.73
C ASP A 316 18.76 32.28 8.14
N SER A 317 19.90 32.06 7.47
CA SER A 317 20.25 30.74 6.92
C SER A 317 20.52 29.70 8.02
N LYS A 318 21.20 30.08 9.11
CA LYS A 318 21.45 29.19 10.27
C LYS A 318 20.15 28.82 11.00
N ILE A 319 19.23 29.76 11.15
CA ILE A 319 17.89 29.51 11.71
C ILE A 319 17.10 28.56 10.80
N GLY A 320 17.15 28.81 9.49
CA GLY A 320 16.54 27.93 8.49
C GLY A 320 17.10 26.52 8.55
N LEU A 321 18.43 26.37 8.61
CA LEU A 321 19.10 25.08 8.74
C LEU A 321 18.60 24.29 9.96
N LYS A 322 18.61 24.91 11.15
CA LYS A 322 18.14 24.26 12.38
C LYS A 322 16.67 23.86 12.30
N THR A 323 15.83 24.73 11.74
CA THR A 323 14.40 24.45 11.55
C THR A 323 14.19 23.24 10.63
N TRP A 324 14.97 23.13 9.56
CA TRP A 324 14.86 22.01 8.62
C TRP A 324 15.56 20.75 9.12
N GLU A 325 16.55 20.85 10.00
CA GLU A 325 17.12 19.71 10.72
C GLU A 325 16.06 19.00 11.57
N GLU A 326 15.32 19.77 12.39
CA GLU A 326 14.19 19.26 13.19
C GLU A 326 13.11 18.63 12.28
N LYS A 327 12.73 19.32 11.21
CA LYS A 327 11.73 18.81 10.26
C LYS A 327 12.17 17.55 9.50
N VAL A 328 13.46 17.40 9.20
CA VAL A 328 13.97 16.19 8.53
C VAL A 328 13.80 14.98 9.43
N VAL A 329 14.07 15.13 10.74
CA VAL A 329 13.85 14.07 11.72
C VAL A 329 12.36 13.74 11.80
N ASP A 330 11.52 14.73 12.12
CA ASP A 330 10.08 14.53 12.33
C ASP A 330 9.40 13.88 11.10
N LEU A 331 9.75 14.35 9.89
CA LEU A 331 9.13 13.84 8.66
C LEU A 331 9.71 12.50 8.22
N SER A 332 10.97 12.20 8.55
CA SER A 332 11.53 10.86 8.31
C SER A 332 10.92 9.83 9.26
N ASP A 333 10.70 10.19 10.53
CA ASP A 333 10.00 9.34 11.49
C ASP A 333 8.54 9.08 11.05
N ALA A 334 7.88 10.12 10.51
CA ALA A 334 6.55 9.98 9.93
C ALA A 334 6.56 9.08 8.68
N GLU A 335 7.57 9.19 7.82
CA GLU A 335 7.76 8.30 6.66
C GLU A 335 7.87 6.83 7.14
N GLU A 336 8.76 6.56 8.11
CA GLU A 336 8.99 5.21 8.62
C GLU A 336 7.74 4.64 9.31
N LYS A 337 7.06 5.43 10.14
CA LYS A 337 5.80 5.02 10.78
C LYS A 337 4.73 4.64 9.75
N ASN A 338 4.57 5.44 8.70
CA ASN A 338 3.59 5.14 7.66
C ASN A 338 4.01 3.94 6.80
N LYS A 339 5.32 3.74 6.58
CA LYS A 339 5.84 2.55 5.92
C LYS A 339 5.51 1.29 6.73
N ASN A 340 5.80 1.29 8.03
CA ASN A 340 5.49 0.16 8.92
C ASN A 340 3.98 -0.14 8.94
N THR A 341 3.14 0.89 8.89
CA THR A 341 1.68 0.74 8.78
C THR A 341 1.29 0.11 7.45
N MET A 342 1.82 0.61 6.33
CA MET A 342 1.60 0.04 5.00
C MET A 342 2.02 -1.43 4.93
N ASP A 343 3.19 -1.77 5.46
CA ASP A 343 3.71 -3.14 5.46
C ASP A 343 2.85 -4.07 6.33
N THR A 344 2.41 -3.60 7.50
CA THR A 344 1.49 -4.33 8.39
C THR A 344 0.15 -4.62 7.70
N GLU A 345 -0.49 -3.60 7.14
CA GLU A 345 -1.75 -3.77 6.40
C GLU A 345 -1.54 -4.64 5.14
N GLY A 346 -0.35 -4.59 4.53
CA GLY A 346 0.04 -5.44 3.42
C GLY A 346 0.10 -6.92 3.79
N LEU A 347 0.67 -7.25 4.95
CA LEU A 347 0.69 -8.61 5.49
C LEU A 347 -0.72 -9.12 5.83
N VAL A 348 -1.56 -8.27 6.45
CA VAL A 348 -2.97 -8.60 6.74
C VAL A 348 -3.73 -8.86 5.45
N LYS A 349 -3.58 -8.00 4.44
CA LYS A 349 -4.18 -8.18 3.11
C LYS A 349 -3.73 -9.49 2.47
N ALA A 350 -2.44 -9.79 2.45
CA ALA A 350 -1.91 -11.03 1.87
C ALA A 350 -2.45 -12.27 2.58
N THR A 351 -2.49 -12.26 3.92
CA THR A 351 -3.04 -13.34 4.74
C THR A 351 -4.52 -13.58 4.44
N LEU A 352 -5.31 -12.50 4.40
CA LEU A 352 -6.75 -12.61 4.11
C LEU A 352 -7.02 -12.98 2.65
N SER A 353 -6.15 -12.59 1.72
CA SER A 353 -6.21 -13.04 0.32
C SER A 353 -6.06 -14.56 0.23
N GLY A 354 -5.10 -15.13 0.97
CA GLY A 354 -4.91 -16.59 1.04
C GLY A 354 -6.15 -17.30 1.60
N LYS A 355 -6.69 -16.81 2.72
CA LYS A 355 -7.92 -17.36 3.32
C LYS A 355 -9.13 -17.27 2.38
N ALA A 356 -9.30 -16.15 1.68
CA ALA A 356 -10.37 -15.98 0.70
C ALA A 356 -10.21 -16.93 -0.48
N SER A 357 -8.98 -17.18 -0.94
CA SER A 357 -8.71 -18.15 -2.01
C SER A 357 -9.07 -19.57 -1.59
N VAL A 358 -8.64 -20.00 -0.40
CA VAL A 358 -8.93 -21.35 0.11
C VAL A 358 -10.44 -21.54 0.32
N ALA A 359 -11.11 -20.58 0.97
CA ALA A 359 -12.56 -20.69 1.18
C ALA A 359 -13.35 -20.70 -0.13
N LYS A 360 -12.88 -19.97 -1.14
CA LYS A 360 -13.46 -19.99 -2.48
C LYS A 360 -13.27 -21.35 -3.15
N GLU A 361 -12.06 -21.90 -3.11
CA GLU A 361 -11.73 -23.21 -3.68
C GLU A 361 -12.53 -24.33 -2.99
N GLU A 362 -12.59 -24.34 -1.66
CA GLU A 362 -13.40 -25.31 -0.89
C GLU A 362 -14.89 -25.24 -1.26
N TYR A 363 -15.41 -24.03 -1.49
CA TYR A 363 -16.78 -23.83 -1.97
C TYR A 363 -16.96 -24.35 -3.39
N GLU A 364 -16.12 -23.94 -4.33
CA GLU A 364 -16.23 -24.30 -5.75
C GLU A 364 -16.10 -25.83 -5.95
N ASP A 365 -15.17 -26.48 -5.24
CA ASP A 365 -14.99 -27.93 -5.27
C ASP A 365 -16.20 -28.67 -4.71
N PHE A 366 -16.76 -28.21 -3.59
CA PHE A 366 -17.97 -28.82 -3.03
C PHE A 366 -19.18 -28.57 -3.92
N HIS A 367 -19.39 -27.34 -4.36
CA HIS A 367 -20.53 -26.92 -5.18
C HIS A 367 -20.62 -27.73 -6.48
N ALA A 368 -19.47 -28.00 -7.12
CA ALA A 368 -19.43 -28.82 -8.32
C ALA A 368 -20.02 -30.22 -8.09
N THR A 369 -19.67 -30.88 -6.97
CA THR A 369 -20.21 -32.21 -6.62
C THR A 369 -21.64 -32.15 -6.05
N PHE A 370 -21.97 -31.06 -5.35
CA PHE A 370 -23.27 -30.83 -4.74
C PHE A 370 -24.40 -30.84 -5.78
N LEU A 371 -24.20 -30.16 -6.92
CA LEU A 371 -25.21 -30.09 -7.99
C LEU A 371 -25.58 -31.48 -8.55
N ASP A 372 -24.60 -32.37 -8.71
CA ASP A 372 -24.83 -33.73 -9.18
C ASP A 372 -25.50 -34.60 -8.10
N ASP A 373 -25.07 -34.44 -6.85
CA ASP A 373 -25.60 -35.19 -5.71
C ASP A 373 -27.06 -34.84 -5.42
N ILE A 374 -27.45 -33.56 -5.46
CA ILE A 374 -28.86 -33.18 -5.24
C ILE A 374 -29.77 -33.71 -6.35
N ALA A 375 -29.32 -33.66 -7.62
CA ALA A 375 -30.09 -34.19 -8.74
C ALA A 375 -30.23 -35.72 -8.67
N ARG A 376 -29.26 -36.42 -8.08
CA ARG A 376 -29.39 -37.84 -7.75
C ARG A 376 -30.42 -38.04 -6.63
N PHE A 377 -30.29 -37.31 -5.52
CA PHE A 377 -31.20 -37.44 -4.37
C PHE A 377 -32.66 -37.12 -4.71
N GLU A 378 -32.91 -36.13 -5.56
CA GLU A 378 -34.26 -35.81 -6.05
C GLU A 378 -34.87 -36.96 -6.85
N ARG A 379 -34.10 -37.62 -7.72
CA ARG A 379 -34.56 -38.80 -8.48
C ARG A 379 -34.82 -39.99 -7.57
N GLU A 380 -33.96 -40.23 -6.58
CA GLU A 380 -34.12 -41.31 -5.60
C GLU A 380 -35.36 -41.08 -4.73
N LEU A 381 -35.59 -39.87 -4.23
CA LEU A 381 -36.77 -39.51 -3.45
C LEU A 381 -38.07 -39.64 -4.27
N ALA A 382 -38.06 -39.24 -5.55
CA ALA A 382 -39.21 -39.41 -6.44
C ALA A 382 -39.54 -40.89 -6.68
N ALA A 383 -38.52 -41.74 -6.87
CA ALA A 383 -38.69 -43.18 -7.02
C ALA A 383 -39.21 -43.84 -5.73
N LEU A 384 -38.66 -43.45 -4.57
CA LEU A 384 -39.11 -43.90 -3.26
C LEU A 384 -40.59 -43.55 -3.03
N SER A 385 -40.99 -42.32 -3.33
CA SER A 385 -42.38 -41.87 -3.21
C SER A 385 -43.33 -42.64 -4.14
N THR A 386 -42.89 -42.95 -5.37
CA THR A 386 -43.69 -43.72 -6.33
C THR A 386 -43.93 -45.15 -5.84
N ILE A 387 -42.89 -45.81 -5.32
CA ILE A 387 -43.00 -47.18 -4.81
C ILE A 387 -43.80 -47.23 -3.50
N ASP A 388 -43.62 -46.26 -2.61
CA ASP A 388 -44.39 -46.17 -1.37
C ASP A 388 -45.90 -45.96 -1.64
N GLY A 389 -46.25 -45.21 -2.69
CA GLY A 389 -47.62 -45.10 -3.18
C GLY A 389 -48.20 -46.45 -3.61
N LYS A 390 -47.48 -47.21 -4.46
CA LYS A 390 -47.88 -48.56 -4.89
C LYS A 390 -48.02 -49.54 -3.71
N LEU A 391 -47.12 -49.46 -2.72
CA LEU A 391 -47.18 -50.28 -1.50
C LEU A 391 -48.38 -49.92 -0.63
N SER A 392 -48.68 -48.63 -0.48
CA SER A 392 -49.84 -48.16 0.28
C SER A 392 -51.14 -48.61 -0.37
N GLU A 393 -51.25 -48.51 -1.70
CA GLU A 393 -52.38 -49.05 -2.47
C GLU A 393 -52.54 -50.56 -2.26
N ALA A 394 -51.45 -51.33 -2.31
CA ALA A 394 -51.47 -52.77 -2.07
C ALA A 394 -51.95 -53.13 -0.66
N VAL A 395 -51.47 -52.42 0.37
CA VAL A 395 -51.84 -52.65 1.76
C VAL A 395 -53.31 -52.33 2.00
N VAL A 396 -53.83 -51.25 1.40
CA VAL A 396 -55.25 -50.85 1.48
C VAL A 396 -56.15 -51.81 0.72
N ALA A 397 -55.76 -52.23 -0.49
CA ALA A 397 -56.53 -53.19 -1.29
C ALA A 397 -56.61 -54.59 -0.64
N CYS A 398 -55.66 -54.92 0.23
CA CYS A 398 -55.60 -56.16 0.99
C CYS A 398 -55.96 -56.01 2.49
N ALA A 399 -56.60 -54.89 2.85
CA ALA A 399 -57.24 -54.67 4.15
C ALA A 399 -58.66 -55.24 4.13
#